data_AF-A0A8T6I9K8-F1
#
_entry.id   AF-A0A8T6I9K8-F1
#
_cell.length_a   1.000
_cell.length_b   1.000
_cell.length_c   1.000
_cell.angle_alpha   90.00
_cell.angle_beta   90.00
_cell.angle_gamma   90.00
#
_symmetry.space_group_name_H-M   'P 1'
#
loop_
_entity.id
_entity.type
_entity.pdbx_description
1 polymer ?
#
loop_
_entity_poly.entity_id
_entity_poly.type
_entity_poly.pdbx_seq_one_letter_code
_entity_poly.pdbx_strand_id
1 'polypeptide(L)'
;MIEEPLDLVHGSGNIFRDVGDPDADLKHAKAVLAARVIAALDESALTVRKASEATGFAAADFSRVRNANLGRFTIDRLMRMLAALDRAASVTIHVGSRTAVSRVRYRGQRPPTARRAVVVDKSYIQGAGVDSLLELQEDWNLLFPDAFFFEVASTDQTAGERCLAKLRKIHRSGRLFVAPNMGELLRREIHTLSGAGVPSENLVEGLDLDTFLGIRFDDLSKARREALQSTELDFEHAVDGFVARARTLQGRFRGTCEGTTEQRKEAHRRAREMVAGDTDFIPGFFADFLCQATHAPPGAPLLAAIARTGRLGPEWTIYRWVQAQLLYGLELTERNGRLTPNGITPKQRERLQHDVLDIEYLVLGVLEGGLATMDQRMRGMFELLRPDGVLLPSDRRGRERYDGALAKVPDVAAAPEDAL
;
A
#
# COMPACT_ATOMS: atom_id res chain seq x y z
N MET A 1 -41.99 -31.28 -15.13
CA MET A 1 -41.05 -30.71 -14.14
C MET A 1 -39.86 -31.64 -14.12
N ILE A 2 -38.70 -31.17 -14.57
CA ILE A 2 -37.46 -31.93 -14.44
C ILE A 2 -36.93 -31.57 -13.05
N GLU A 3 -37.03 -32.51 -12.11
CA GLU A 3 -36.37 -32.40 -10.81
C GLU A 3 -34.88 -32.68 -11.05
N GLU A 4 -34.09 -31.62 -11.22
CA GLU A 4 -32.64 -31.74 -11.21
C GLU A 4 -32.19 -32.13 -9.79
N PRO A 5 -31.33 -33.16 -9.64
CA PRO A 5 -30.82 -33.56 -8.34
C PRO A 5 -29.98 -32.43 -7.76
N LEU A 6 -30.40 -31.91 -6.60
CA LEU A 6 -29.64 -30.91 -5.85
C LEU A 6 -28.40 -31.58 -5.24
N ASP A 7 -27.23 -31.26 -5.79
CA ASP A 7 -25.95 -31.65 -5.19
C ASP A 7 -25.76 -30.93 -3.84
N LEU A 8 -25.72 -31.70 -2.76
CA LEU A 8 -25.42 -31.22 -1.41
C LEU A 8 -23.90 -31.02 -1.27
N VAL A 9 -23.45 -29.77 -1.35
CA VAL A 9 -22.04 -29.40 -1.15
C VAL A 9 -21.78 -29.16 0.34
N HIS A 10 -20.74 -29.81 0.90
CA HIS A 10 -20.29 -29.56 2.27
C HIS A 10 -19.67 -28.16 2.41
N GLY A 11 -20.25 -27.31 3.26
CA GLY A 11 -19.77 -25.94 3.52
C GLY A 11 -18.38 -25.90 4.18
N SER A 12 -17.62 -24.84 3.91
CA SER A 12 -16.21 -24.69 4.33
C SER A 12 -16.01 -24.30 5.81
N GLY A 13 -17.08 -24.31 6.61
CA GLY A 13 -17.09 -23.80 7.99
C GLY A 13 -17.16 -22.27 8.08
N ASN A 14 -17.02 -21.56 6.95
CA ASN A 14 -17.27 -20.13 6.83
C ASN A 14 -18.39 -19.90 5.80
N ILE A 15 -19.61 -19.71 6.29
CA ILE A 15 -20.78 -19.52 5.42
C ILE A 15 -20.64 -18.29 4.50
N PHE A 16 -19.96 -17.23 4.94
CA PHE A 16 -19.72 -16.06 4.10
C PHE A 16 -18.82 -16.39 2.91
N ARG A 17 -17.89 -17.34 3.11
CA ARG A 17 -17.04 -17.83 2.04
C ARG A 17 -17.80 -18.71 1.05
N ASP A 18 -18.69 -19.55 1.57
CA ASP A 18 -19.49 -20.47 0.77
C ASP A 18 -20.46 -19.71 -0.16
N VAL A 19 -20.82 -18.48 0.20
CA VAL A 19 -21.63 -17.57 -0.63
C VAL A 19 -20.81 -16.54 -1.43
N GLY A 20 -19.47 -16.65 -1.42
CA GLY A 20 -18.58 -15.79 -2.22
C GLY A 20 -18.41 -14.36 -1.72
N ASP A 21 -18.62 -14.11 -0.43
CA ASP A 21 -18.49 -12.77 0.15
C ASP A 21 -17.01 -12.31 0.16
N PRO A 22 -16.67 -11.13 -0.40
CA PRO A 22 -15.29 -10.65 -0.47
C PRO A 22 -14.66 -10.41 0.92
N ASP A 23 -15.50 -10.11 1.93
CA ASP A 23 -15.07 -9.91 3.32
C ASP A 23 -15.29 -11.16 4.18
N ALA A 24 -15.38 -12.35 3.56
CA ALA A 24 -15.81 -13.57 4.23
C ALA A 24 -15.06 -13.86 5.53
N ASP A 25 -13.74 -13.67 5.56
CA ASP A 25 -12.93 -13.97 6.75
C ASP A 25 -13.14 -12.92 7.86
N LEU A 26 -13.31 -11.65 7.49
CA LEU A 26 -13.62 -10.57 8.43
C LEU A 26 -15.03 -10.71 9.00
N LYS A 27 -16.04 -11.00 8.17
CA LYS A 27 -17.42 -11.23 8.59
C LYS A 27 -17.53 -12.46 9.48
N HIS A 28 -16.80 -13.53 9.15
CA HIS A 28 -16.72 -14.71 9.99
C HIS A 28 -16.07 -14.43 11.34
N ALA A 29 -14.95 -13.71 11.37
CA ALA A 29 -14.29 -13.32 12.63
C ALA A 29 -15.23 -12.48 13.53
N LYS A 30 -15.93 -11.50 12.95
CA LYS A 30 -16.94 -10.71 13.68
C LYS A 30 -18.07 -11.59 14.19
N ALA A 31 -18.57 -12.52 13.37
CA ALA A 31 -19.66 -13.42 13.75
C ALA A 31 -19.26 -14.36 14.90
N VAL A 32 -18.05 -14.93 14.87
CA VAL A 32 -17.53 -15.80 15.93
C VAL A 32 -17.37 -15.03 17.24
N LEU A 33 -16.78 -13.83 17.20
CA LEU A 33 -16.65 -12.97 18.39
C LEU A 33 -18.02 -12.55 18.94
N ALA A 34 -18.94 -12.14 18.07
CA ALA A 34 -20.31 -11.80 18.45
C ALA A 34 -21.04 -12.99 19.09
N ALA A 35 -20.91 -14.19 18.53
CA ALA A 35 -21.48 -15.40 19.09
C ALA A 35 -20.94 -15.70 20.49
N ARG A 36 -19.64 -15.52 20.74
CA ARG A 36 -19.06 -15.68 22.08
C ARG A 36 -19.53 -14.60 23.06
N VAL A 37 -19.70 -13.35 22.60
CA VAL A 37 -20.33 -12.28 23.41
C VAL A 37 -21.75 -12.66 23.80
N ILE A 38 -22.55 -13.19 22.88
CA ILE A 38 -23.92 -13.66 23.15
C ILE A 38 -23.88 -14.80 24.17
N ALA A 39 -23.01 -15.79 23.98
CA ALA A 39 -22.86 -16.91 24.92
C ALA A 39 -22.48 -16.43 26.33
N ALA A 40 -21.54 -15.50 26.47
CA ALA A 40 -21.14 -14.97 27.77
C ALA A 40 -22.29 -14.22 28.48
N LEU A 41 -23.13 -13.50 27.72
CA LEU A 41 -24.34 -12.85 28.24
C LEU A 41 -25.36 -13.89 28.74
N ASP A 42 -25.54 -14.97 27.99
CA ASP A 42 -26.53 -16.00 28.28
C ASP A 42 -26.09 -16.89 29.46
N GLU A 43 -24.81 -17.30 29.50
CA GLU A 43 -24.17 -18.04 30.59
C GLU A 43 -24.28 -17.28 31.93
N SER A 44 -24.18 -15.95 31.88
CA SER A 44 -24.29 -15.08 33.05
C SER A 44 -25.72 -14.60 33.32
N ALA A 45 -26.71 -15.06 32.53
CA ALA A 45 -28.11 -14.61 32.56
C ALA A 45 -28.27 -13.07 32.57
N LEU A 46 -27.37 -12.36 31.89
CA LEU A 46 -27.34 -10.90 31.87
C LEU A 46 -28.34 -10.36 30.86
N THR A 47 -29.22 -9.46 31.33
CA THR A 47 -30.00 -8.64 30.43
C THR A 47 -29.11 -7.56 29.81
N VAL A 48 -29.50 -7.05 28.64
CA VAL A 48 -28.79 -5.97 27.95
C VAL A 48 -28.52 -4.75 28.85
N ARG A 49 -29.45 -4.41 29.75
CA ARG A 49 -29.28 -3.31 30.71
C ARG A 49 -28.23 -3.63 31.78
N LYS A 50 -28.29 -4.82 32.39
CA LYS A 50 -27.31 -5.27 33.38
C LYS A 50 -25.91 -5.41 32.78
N ALA A 51 -25.80 -5.89 31.53
CA ALA A 51 -24.54 -5.96 30.81
C ALA A 51 -23.96 -4.57 30.54
N SER A 52 -24.82 -3.59 30.20
CA SER A 52 -24.41 -2.19 30.02
C SER A 52 -23.85 -1.59 31.30
N GLU A 53 -24.53 -1.78 32.42
CA GLU A 53 -24.08 -1.32 33.74
C GLU A 53 -22.77 -2.00 34.19
N ALA A 54 -22.63 -3.30 33.95
CA ALA A 54 -21.46 -4.07 34.38
C ALA A 54 -20.19 -3.80 33.55
N THR A 55 -20.35 -3.43 32.27
CA THR A 55 -19.22 -3.35 31.32
C THR A 55 -18.92 -1.95 30.81
N GLY A 56 -19.83 -0.98 31.01
CA GLY A 56 -19.71 0.39 30.50
C GLY A 56 -20.02 0.56 29.01
N PHE A 57 -20.33 -0.52 28.28
CA PHE A 57 -20.79 -0.44 26.89
C PHE A 57 -22.27 -0.06 26.81
N ALA A 58 -22.68 0.59 25.73
CA ALA A 58 -24.08 1.00 25.55
C ALA A 58 -25.00 -0.23 25.41
N ALA A 59 -26.15 -0.21 26.09
CA ALA A 59 -27.20 -1.22 25.94
C ALA A 59 -27.58 -1.50 24.46
N ALA A 60 -27.61 -0.44 23.64
CA ALA A 60 -27.90 -0.57 22.21
C ALA A 60 -26.83 -1.38 21.44
N ASP A 61 -25.60 -1.47 21.95
CA ASP A 61 -24.56 -2.29 21.33
C ASP A 61 -24.80 -3.77 21.56
N PHE A 62 -25.11 -4.18 22.80
CA PHE A 62 -25.49 -5.56 23.11
C PHE A 62 -26.74 -6.02 22.35
N SER A 63 -27.72 -5.13 22.18
CA SER A 63 -28.90 -5.40 21.35
C SER A 63 -28.54 -5.69 19.90
N ARG A 64 -27.65 -4.89 19.30
CA ARG A 64 -27.22 -5.10 17.91
C ARG A 64 -26.38 -6.36 17.75
N VAL A 65 -25.53 -6.69 18.72
CA VAL A 65 -24.78 -7.95 18.75
C VAL A 65 -25.73 -9.15 18.79
N ARG A 66 -26.74 -9.16 19.67
CA ARG A 66 -27.77 -10.22 19.71
C ARG A 66 -28.54 -10.37 18.41
N ASN A 67 -28.77 -9.27 17.70
CA ASN A 67 -29.47 -9.27 16.41
C ASN A 67 -28.53 -9.48 15.19
N ALA A 68 -27.28 -9.90 15.42
CA ALA A 68 -26.26 -10.09 14.38
C ALA A 68 -26.04 -8.86 13.46
N ASN A 69 -26.36 -7.65 13.93
CA ASN A 69 -26.11 -6.41 13.20
C ASN A 69 -24.69 -5.91 13.49
N LEU A 70 -23.71 -6.51 12.80
CA LEU A 70 -22.28 -6.36 13.10
C LEU A 70 -21.54 -5.37 12.20
N GLY A 71 -22.19 -4.78 11.19
CA GLY A 71 -21.53 -3.98 10.14
C GLY A 71 -20.62 -2.87 10.69
N ARG A 72 -21.10 -2.14 11.70
CA ARG A 72 -20.40 -1.02 12.33
C ARG A 72 -19.44 -1.40 13.47
N PHE A 73 -19.35 -2.68 13.83
CA PHE A 73 -18.45 -3.13 14.89
C PHE A 73 -17.09 -3.48 14.29
N THR A 74 -16.02 -2.94 14.88
CA THR A 74 -14.66 -3.40 14.63
C THR A 74 -14.41 -4.70 15.41
N ILE A 75 -13.42 -5.50 14.98
CA ILE A 75 -12.99 -6.70 15.72
C ILE A 75 -12.56 -6.31 17.14
N ASP A 76 -11.75 -5.26 17.28
CA ASP A 76 -11.29 -4.73 18.58
C ASP A 76 -12.46 -4.40 19.52
N ARG A 77 -13.52 -3.75 19.02
CA ARG A 77 -14.69 -3.44 19.86
C ARG A 77 -15.38 -4.70 20.37
N LEU A 78 -15.53 -5.73 19.53
CA LEU A 78 -16.12 -7.02 19.94
C LEU A 78 -15.21 -7.75 20.94
N MET A 79 -13.90 -7.71 20.77
CA MET A 79 -12.94 -8.30 21.72
C MET A 79 -13.00 -7.61 23.09
N ARG A 80 -13.08 -6.28 23.13
CA ARG A 80 -13.22 -5.54 24.41
C ARG A 80 -14.56 -5.83 25.11
N MET A 81 -15.64 -5.93 24.34
CA MET A 81 -16.95 -6.34 24.88
C MET A 81 -16.88 -7.75 25.47
N LEU A 82 -16.23 -8.69 24.78
CA LEU A 82 -16.03 -10.06 25.27
C LEU A 82 -15.19 -10.09 26.54
N ALA A 83 -14.03 -9.42 26.56
CA ALA A 83 -13.13 -9.38 27.72
C ALA A 83 -13.78 -8.72 28.96
N ALA A 84 -14.73 -7.79 28.75
CA ALA A 84 -15.48 -7.17 29.83
C ALA A 84 -16.54 -8.11 30.44
N LEU A 85 -17.06 -9.06 29.66
CA LEU A 85 -18.08 -10.03 30.10
C LEU A 85 -17.47 -11.31 30.67
N ASP A 86 -16.39 -11.79 30.05
CA ASP A 86 -15.69 -13.02 30.40
C ASP A 86 -14.18 -12.73 30.49
N ARG A 87 -13.70 -12.51 31.71
CA ARG A 87 -12.28 -12.23 31.98
C ARG A 87 -11.37 -13.44 31.75
N ALA A 88 -11.93 -14.64 31.65
CA ALA A 88 -11.18 -15.87 31.36
C ALA A 88 -11.16 -16.20 29.86
N ALA A 89 -11.92 -15.46 29.03
CA ALA A 89 -11.92 -15.64 27.60
C ALA A 89 -10.53 -15.37 27.01
N SER A 90 -9.97 -16.37 26.31
CA SER A 90 -8.78 -16.20 25.49
C SER A 90 -9.18 -16.20 24.02
N VAL A 91 -8.67 -15.23 23.27
CA VAL A 91 -8.85 -15.15 21.82
C VAL A 91 -7.50 -15.41 21.19
N THR A 92 -7.38 -16.53 20.47
CA THR A 92 -6.19 -16.83 19.69
C THR A 92 -6.49 -16.52 18.23
N ILE A 93 -5.78 -15.56 17.66
CA ILE A 93 -5.88 -15.21 16.24
C ILE A 93 -4.72 -15.87 15.52
N HIS A 94 -5.03 -16.85 14.68
CA HIS A 94 -4.06 -17.44 13.77
C HIS A 94 -4.10 -16.66 12.46
N VAL A 95 -3.10 -15.80 12.26
CA VAL A 95 -2.86 -15.15 10.97
C VAL A 95 -1.86 -16.00 10.21
N GLY A 96 -2.31 -16.60 9.11
CA GLY A 96 -1.47 -17.37 8.21
C GLY A 96 -1.91 -17.14 6.77
N SER A 97 -0.97 -17.32 5.83
CA SER A 97 -1.34 -17.42 4.41
C SER A 97 -2.28 -18.61 4.26
N ARG A 98 -3.46 -18.38 3.67
CA ARG A 98 -4.36 -19.48 3.33
C ARG A 98 -3.62 -20.38 2.34
N THR A 99 -3.30 -21.61 2.74
CA THR A 99 -3.02 -22.67 1.78
C THR A 99 -4.30 -22.86 0.98
N ALA A 100 -4.37 -22.27 -0.21
CA ALA A 100 -5.53 -22.34 -1.08
C ALA A 100 -5.87 -23.81 -1.40
N VAL A 101 -6.99 -24.28 -0.87
CA VAL A 101 -7.76 -25.41 -1.40
C VAL A 101 -9.09 -24.78 -1.79
N SER A 102 -9.48 -24.67 -3.06
CA SER A 102 -9.14 -25.38 -4.28
C SER A 102 -8.12 -24.63 -5.17
N ARG A 103 -6.91 -25.21 -5.24
CA ARG A 103 -6.08 -25.10 -6.44
C ARG A 103 -6.86 -25.69 -7.62
N VAL A 104 -7.63 -24.86 -8.33
CA VAL A 104 -7.40 -24.86 -9.77
C VAL A 104 -5.96 -24.38 -9.89
N ARG A 105 -5.04 -25.31 -10.14
CA ARG A 105 -3.68 -24.95 -10.51
C ARG A 105 -3.83 -24.09 -11.76
N TYR A 106 -3.89 -22.76 -11.62
CA TYR A 106 -3.42 -21.96 -12.71
C TYR A 106 -1.96 -22.35 -12.87
N ARG A 107 -1.64 -22.93 -14.02
CA ARG A 107 -0.29 -23.25 -14.46
C ARG A 107 0.37 -21.89 -14.78
N GLY A 108 0.40 -21.00 -13.79
CA GLY A 108 0.95 -19.66 -13.87
C GLY A 108 2.44 -19.82 -14.02
N GLN A 109 2.89 -19.65 -15.25
CA GLN A 109 4.29 -19.71 -15.58
C GLN A 109 5.00 -18.69 -14.70
N ARG A 110 5.91 -19.15 -13.84
CA ARG A 110 7.03 -18.30 -13.42
C ARG A 110 7.55 -17.64 -14.71
N PRO A 111 7.82 -16.33 -14.74
CA PRO A 111 8.31 -15.67 -15.95
C PRO A 111 9.42 -16.57 -16.50
N PRO A 112 9.32 -17.04 -17.75
CA PRO A 112 10.31 -17.98 -18.26
C PRO A 112 11.67 -17.32 -18.05
N THR A 113 12.54 -18.02 -17.33
CA THR A 113 13.76 -17.50 -16.70
C THR A 113 14.72 -16.79 -17.67
N ALA A 114 14.45 -16.87 -18.97
CA ALA A 114 15.17 -16.19 -20.03
C ALA A 114 14.86 -14.69 -20.18
N ARG A 115 13.68 -14.19 -19.77
CA ARG A 115 13.26 -12.78 -20.03
C ARG A 115 13.24 -11.93 -18.77
N ARG A 116 13.70 -10.68 -18.90
CA ARG A 116 13.73 -9.67 -17.83
C ARG A 116 12.32 -9.21 -17.50
N ALA A 117 12.12 -8.68 -16.30
CA ALA A 117 10.83 -8.13 -15.88
C ALA A 117 10.95 -6.64 -15.54
N VAL A 118 9.86 -5.90 -15.73
CA VAL A 118 9.79 -4.46 -15.47
C VAL A 118 8.49 -4.15 -14.73
N VAL A 119 8.60 -3.34 -13.67
CA VAL A 119 7.42 -2.84 -12.96
C VAL A 119 6.76 -1.75 -13.78
N VAL A 120 5.47 -1.88 -14.02
CA VAL A 120 4.69 -0.94 -14.83
C VAL A 120 3.81 -0.09 -13.94
N ASP A 121 4.07 1.21 -13.95
CA ASP A 121 3.26 2.21 -13.27
C ASP A 121 2.02 2.59 -14.11
N LYS A 122 0.95 3.05 -13.44
CA LYS A 122 -0.27 3.54 -14.06
C LYS A 122 -0.01 4.63 -15.10
N SER A 123 0.90 5.57 -14.82
CA SER A 123 1.18 6.65 -15.76
C SER A 123 1.71 6.13 -17.11
N TYR A 124 2.44 5.00 -17.11
CA TYR A 124 2.94 4.36 -18.32
C TYR A 124 1.83 3.70 -19.12
N ILE A 125 0.95 2.92 -18.48
CA ILE A 125 -0.22 2.33 -19.16
C ILE A 125 -1.11 3.41 -19.75
N GLN A 126 -1.30 4.54 -19.06
CA GLN A 126 -2.12 5.64 -19.56
C GLN A 126 -1.47 6.34 -20.75
N GLY A 127 -0.16 6.61 -20.68
CA GLY A 127 0.59 7.33 -21.71
C GLY A 127 0.98 6.51 -22.94
N ALA A 128 1.25 5.21 -22.80
CA ALA A 128 1.74 4.37 -23.89
C ALA A 128 0.64 3.92 -24.84
N GLY A 129 0.96 3.79 -26.13
CA GLY A 129 0.09 3.12 -27.12
C GLY A 129 -0.03 1.63 -26.83
N VAL A 130 -1.11 0.99 -27.30
CA VAL A 130 -1.26 -0.47 -27.20
C VAL A 130 -0.12 -1.19 -27.92
N ASP A 131 0.23 -0.72 -29.12
CA ASP A 131 1.25 -1.36 -29.95
C ASP A 131 2.63 -1.29 -29.26
N SER A 132 2.97 -0.13 -28.68
CA SER A 132 4.20 0.01 -27.88
C SER A 132 4.23 -0.89 -26.64
N LEU A 133 3.09 -1.18 -26.01
CA LEU A 133 3.02 -2.13 -24.90
C LEU A 133 3.19 -3.57 -25.35
N LEU A 134 2.67 -3.92 -26.55
CA LEU A 134 2.85 -5.24 -27.15
C LEU A 134 4.30 -5.46 -27.61
N GLU A 135 4.92 -4.45 -28.23
CA GLU A 135 6.35 -4.44 -28.56
C GLU A 135 7.20 -4.62 -27.30
N LEU A 136 6.84 -3.95 -26.20
CA LEU A 136 7.58 -4.09 -24.95
C LEU A 136 7.54 -5.53 -24.40
N GLN A 137 6.46 -6.28 -24.66
CA GLN A 137 6.31 -7.68 -24.24
C GLN A 137 7.19 -8.67 -25.03
N GLU A 138 7.85 -8.22 -26.11
CA GLU A 138 8.84 -9.04 -26.83
C GLU A 138 10.06 -9.33 -25.94
N ASP A 139 10.51 -8.30 -25.22
CA ASP A 139 11.73 -8.34 -24.39
C ASP A 139 11.43 -8.47 -22.89
N TRP A 140 10.26 -7.99 -22.43
CA TRP A 140 9.95 -7.84 -21.01
C TRP A 140 8.71 -8.61 -20.56
N ASN A 141 8.78 -9.15 -19.34
CA ASN A 141 7.61 -9.52 -18.56
C ASN A 141 7.11 -8.26 -17.82
N LEU A 142 5.83 -7.92 -17.99
CA LEU A 142 5.24 -6.73 -17.39
C LEU A 142 4.68 -7.07 -16.01
N LEU A 143 5.24 -6.47 -14.97
CA LEU A 143 4.81 -6.65 -13.59
C LEU A 143 3.92 -5.48 -13.18
N PHE A 144 2.70 -5.79 -12.75
CA PHE A 144 1.77 -4.82 -12.19
C PHE A 144 1.64 -5.08 -10.69
N PRO A 145 1.94 -4.12 -9.81
CA PRO A 145 1.61 -4.24 -8.40
C PRO A 145 0.11 -4.47 -8.25
N ASP A 146 -0.33 -5.26 -7.26
CA ASP A 146 -1.76 -5.42 -7.00
C ASP A 146 -2.49 -4.08 -6.71
N ALA A 147 -1.81 -3.12 -6.08
CA ALA A 147 -2.25 -1.74 -5.84
C ALA A 147 -2.68 -1.01 -7.13
N PHE A 148 -2.07 -1.35 -8.28
CA PHE A 148 -2.43 -0.79 -9.57
C PHE A 148 -3.90 -1.07 -9.94
N PHE A 149 -4.40 -2.28 -9.65
CA PHE A 149 -5.77 -2.65 -9.99
C PHE A 149 -6.79 -1.88 -9.15
N PHE A 150 -6.44 -1.60 -7.89
CA PHE A 150 -7.21 -0.67 -7.07
C PHE A 150 -7.17 0.72 -7.71
N GLU A 151 -6.00 1.26 -8.02
CA GLU A 151 -5.82 2.61 -8.59
C GLU A 151 -6.58 2.83 -9.91
N VAL A 152 -6.58 1.83 -10.81
CA VAL A 152 -7.37 1.87 -12.04
C VAL A 152 -8.85 2.06 -11.72
N ALA A 153 -9.39 1.37 -10.71
CA ALA A 153 -10.78 1.50 -10.27
C ALA A 153 -11.12 2.85 -9.61
N SER A 154 -10.14 3.69 -9.20
CA SER A 154 -10.39 5.08 -8.73
C SER A 154 -10.46 6.10 -9.84
N THR A 155 -9.85 5.82 -10.98
CA THR A 155 -9.59 6.86 -11.98
C THR A 155 -10.93 7.29 -12.61
N ASP A 156 -10.96 8.45 -13.27
CA ASP A 156 -12.12 8.84 -14.08
C ASP A 156 -12.50 7.71 -15.04
N GLN A 157 -13.81 7.56 -15.27
CA GLN A 157 -14.36 6.43 -16.04
C GLN A 157 -13.68 6.25 -17.41
N THR A 158 -13.43 7.35 -18.11
CA THR A 158 -12.84 7.31 -19.44
C THR A 158 -11.40 6.80 -19.41
N ALA A 159 -10.58 7.28 -18.46
CA ALA A 159 -9.22 6.80 -18.31
C ALA A 159 -9.15 5.36 -17.77
N GLY A 160 -9.98 5.01 -16.80
CA GLY A 160 -10.06 3.66 -16.23
C GLY A 160 -10.46 2.60 -17.27
N GLU A 161 -11.50 2.87 -18.07
CA GLU A 161 -11.93 2.00 -19.18
C GLU A 161 -10.84 1.84 -20.24
N ARG A 162 -10.13 2.92 -20.59
CA ARG A 162 -9.00 2.85 -21.52
C ARG A 162 -7.88 1.99 -20.96
N CYS A 163 -7.53 2.13 -19.69
CA CYS A 163 -6.54 1.26 -19.02
C CYS A 163 -6.96 -0.21 -19.09
N LEU A 164 -8.19 -0.55 -18.70
CA LEU A 164 -8.71 -1.91 -18.77
C LEU A 164 -8.71 -2.46 -20.20
N ALA A 165 -9.07 -1.64 -21.19
CA ALA A 165 -9.03 -2.04 -22.60
C ALA A 165 -7.60 -2.36 -23.07
N LYS A 166 -6.60 -1.58 -22.65
CA LYS A 166 -5.18 -1.89 -22.92
C LYS A 166 -4.75 -3.17 -22.23
N LEU A 167 -5.05 -3.34 -20.94
CA LEU A 167 -4.74 -4.53 -20.15
C LEU A 167 -5.32 -5.80 -20.80
N ARG A 168 -6.59 -5.77 -21.24
CA ARG A 168 -7.22 -6.89 -21.97
C ARG A 168 -6.47 -7.29 -23.24
N LYS A 169 -5.90 -6.33 -23.97
CA LYS A 169 -5.14 -6.62 -25.20
C LYS A 169 -3.79 -7.24 -24.88
N ILE A 170 -3.06 -6.68 -23.92
CA ILE A 170 -1.71 -7.15 -23.56
C ILE A 170 -1.73 -8.40 -22.68
N HIS A 171 -2.81 -8.69 -21.97
CA HIS A 171 -2.97 -9.92 -21.19
C HIS A 171 -2.98 -11.17 -22.09
N ARG A 172 -3.57 -11.06 -23.29
CA ARG A 172 -3.64 -12.16 -24.28
C ARG A 172 -2.28 -12.70 -24.71
N SER A 173 -1.20 -11.92 -24.57
CA SER A 173 0.16 -12.38 -24.89
C SER A 173 0.76 -13.30 -23.82
N GLY A 174 0.14 -13.40 -22.63
CA GLY A 174 0.64 -14.18 -21.50
C GLY A 174 1.87 -13.58 -20.84
N ARG A 175 2.12 -12.27 -21.01
CA ARG A 175 3.29 -11.54 -20.47
C ARG A 175 2.95 -10.51 -19.40
N LEU A 176 1.74 -10.58 -18.86
CA LEU A 176 1.28 -9.75 -17.76
C LEU A 176 1.30 -10.59 -16.47
N PHE A 177 1.98 -10.08 -15.45
CA PHE A 177 2.07 -10.72 -14.15
C PHE A 177 1.73 -9.72 -13.05
N VAL A 178 1.26 -10.24 -11.91
CA VAL A 178 0.95 -9.42 -10.74
C VAL A 178 2.05 -9.57 -9.71
N ALA A 179 2.71 -8.45 -9.44
CA ALA A 179 3.67 -8.32 -8.35
C ALA A 179 2.92 -8.21 -7.01
N PRO A 180 3.52 -8.72 -5.92
CA PRO A 180 2.93 -8.59 -4.60
C PRO A 180 2.91 -7.13 -4.15
N ASN A 181 1.92 -6.74 -3.32
CA ASN A 181 2.04 -5.47 -2.60
C ASN A 181 3.29 -5.47 -1.74
N MET A 182 3.78 -4.27 -1.48
CA MET A 182 4.91 -4.02 -0.59
C MET A 182 4.69 -4.64 0.81
N GLY A 183 3.45 -4.63 1.33
CA GLY A 183 3.12 -5.20 2.64
C GLY A 183 3.35 -6.70 2.74
N GLU A 184 3.19 -7.46 1.66
CA GLU A 184 3.49 -8.89 1.56
C GLU A 184 5.00 -9.14 1.60
N LEU A 185 5.78 -8.37 0.84
CA LEU A 185 7.24 -8.45 0.87
C LEU A 185 7.78 -8.10 2.26
N LEU A 186 7.31 -7.01 2.87
CA LEU A 186 7.69 -6.62 4.24
C LEU A 186 7.35 -7.71 5.26
N ARG A 187 6.16 -8.32 5.16
CA ARG A 187 5.80 -9.44 6.03
C ARG A 187 6.77 -10.61 5.84
N ARG A 188 7.16 -10.96 4.62
CA ARG A 188 8.16 -12.02 4.40
C ARG A 188 9.48 -11.67 5.08
N GLU A 189 9.99 -10.45 4.94
CA GLU A 189 11.24 -10.03 5.59
C GLU A 189 11.21 -10.14 7.12
N ILE A 190 10.07 -9.79 7.71
CA ILE A 190 9.83 -9.91 9.16
C ILE A 190 9.80 -11.38 9.59
N HIS A 191 9.24 -12.28 8.78
CA HIS A 191 9.15 -13.71 9.11
C HIS A 191 10.47 -14.45 8.87
N THR A 192 11.18 -14.15 7.78
CA THR A 192 12.41 -14.87 7.38
C THR A 192 13.69 -14.24 7.92
N LEU A 193 13.62 -12.98 8.37
CA LEU A 193 14.78 -12.20 8.81
C LEU A 193 15.85 -12.10 7.70
N SER A 194 15.40 -11.99 6.46
CA SER A 194 16.19 -11.82 5.24
C SER A 194 15.43 -10.96 4.23
N GLY A 195 16.12 -10.36 3.26
CA GLY A 195 15.45 -9.67 2.14
C GLY A 195 14.47 -10.59 1.40
N ALA A 196 13.34 -10.03 0.94
CA ALA A 196 12.27 -10.81 0.30
C ALA A 196 12.60 -11.27 -1.13
N GLY A 197 13.67 -10.74 -1.73
CA GLY A 197 14.03 -10.97 -3.13
C GLY A 197 13.30 -10.01 -4.08
N VAL A 198 13.40 -10.27 -5.38
CA VAL A 198 12.82 -9.38 -6.40
C VAL A 198 11.32 -9.65 -6.59
N PRO A 199 10.52 -8.64 -6.99
CA PRO A 199 9.09 -8.81 -7.24
C PRO A 199 8.74 -9.95 -8.21
N SER A 200 9.52 -10.13 -9.29
CA SER A 200 9.30 -11.20 -10.28
C SER A 200 9.47 -12.62 -9.75
N GLU A 201 10.13 -12.80 -8.61
CA GLU A 201 10.28 -14.09 -7.92
C GLU A 201 9.17 -14.35 -6.90
N ASN A 202 8.38 -13.32 -6.57
CA ASN A 202 7.38 -13.32 -5.51
C ASN A 202 5.96 -13.05 -6.03
N LEU A 203 5.64 -13.48 -7.25
CA LEU A 203 4.36 -13.22 -7.90
C LEU A 203 3.15 -13.64 -7.06
N VAL A 204 2.07 -12.87 -7.18
CA VAL A 204 0.79 -13.19 -6.54
C VAL A 204 0.17 -14.40 -7.23
N GLU A 205 0.01 -15.50 -6.49
CA GLU A 205 -0.71 -16.68 -6.95
C GLU A 205 -2.22 -16.50 -6.72
N GLY A 206 -3.05 -16.93 -7.68
CA GLY A 206 -4.49 -17.06 -7.48
C GLY A 206 -5.34 -15.85 -7.86
N LEU A 207 -4.76 -14.77 -8.37
CA LEU A 207 -5.54 -13.71 -9.03
C LEU A 207 -5.92 -14.17 -10.44
N ASP A 208 -7.21 -14.43 -10.68
CA ASP A 208 -7.73 -14.69 -12.01
C ASP A 208 -7.89 -13.37 -12.79
N LEU A 209 -6.87 -13.06 -13.58
CA LEU A 209 -6.85 -11.89 -14.46
C LEU A 209 -7.93 -11.94 -15.54
N ASP A 210 -8.34 -13.12 -16.00
CA ASP A 210 -9.40 -13.24 -16.99
C ASP A 210 -10.74 -12.83 -16.39
N THR A 211 -11.03 -13.30 -15.18
CA THR A 211 -12.20 -12.87 -14.41
C THR A 211 -12.13 -11.37 -14.11
N PHE A 212 -11.01 -10.87 -13.57
CA PHE A 212 -10.86 -9.45 -13.24
C PHE A 212 -11.06 -8.53 -14.45
N LEU A 213 -10.39 -8.84 -15.57
CA LEU A 213 -10.50 -8.05 -16.79
C LEU A 213 -11.87 -8.21 -17.46
N GLY A 214 -12.64 -9.25 -17.13
CA GLY A 214 -14.03 -9.43 -17.54
C GLY A 214 -15.03 -8.50 -16.83
N ILE A 215 -14.67 -7.93 -15.68
CA ILE A 215 -15.56 -7.05 -14.90
C ILE A 215 -15.73 -5.70 -15.63
N ARG A 216 -16.96 -5.16 -15.62
CA ARG A 216 -17.22 -3.80 -16.13
C ARG A 216 -16.63 -2.77 -15.19
N PHE A 217 -16.19 -1.64 -15.75
CA PHE A 217 -15.59 -0.57 -14.95
C PHE A 217 -16.54 -0.06 -13.86
N ASP A 218 -17.83 0.09 -14.17
CA ASP A 218 -18.86 0.54 -13.21
C ASP A 218 -18.96 -0.38 -11.98
N ASP A 219 -18.87 -1.69 -12.20
CA ASP A 219 -18.98 -2.69 -11.15
C ASP A 219 -17.70 -2.69 -10.28
N LEU A 220 -16.51 -2.52 -10.90
CA LEU A 220 -15.24 -2.33 -10.19
C LEU A 220 -15.24 -1.05 -9.35
N SER A 221 -15.71 0.06 -9.92
CA SER A 221 -15.78 1.35 -9.22
C SER A 221 -16.78 1.31 -8.06
N LYS A 222 -17.89 0.59 -8.21
CA LYS A 222 -18.86 0.36 -7.13
C LYS A 222 -18.26 -0.49 -6.01
N ALA A 223 -17.69 -1.66 -6.33
CA ALA A 223 -17.04 -2.54 -5.36
C ALA A 223 -15.94 -1.81 -4.60
N ARG A 224 -15.16 -0.97 -5.29
CA ARG A 224 -14.16 -0.10 -4.66
C ARG A 224 -14.80 0.92 -3.72
N ARG A 225 -15.86 1.62 -4.11
CA ARG A 225 -16.54 2.60 -3.23
C ARG A 225 -17.03 1.94 -1.95
N GLU A 226 -17.53 0.72 -2.04
CA GLU A 226 -17.95 -0.09 -0.89
C GLU A 226 -16.75 -0.51 -0.01
N ALA A 227 -15.61 -0.90 -0.62
CA ALA A 227 -14.37 -1.23 0.10
C ALA A 227 -13.64 -0.01 0.71
N LEU A 228 -13.74 1.17 0.10
CA LEU A 228 -13.16 2.40 0.64
C LEU A 228 -13.89 2.85 1.92
N GLN A 229 -15.22 2.70 1.97
CA GLN A 229 -16.02 3.03 3.17
C GLN A 229 -15.60 2.22 4.42
N SER A 230 -14.90 1.09 4.26
CA SER A 230 -14.36 0.28 5.36
C SER A 230 -12.85 0.46 5.60
N THR A 231 -12.10 1.11 4.69
CA THR A 231 -10.62 1.15 4.68
C THR A 231 -10.01 2.56 4.69
N GLU A 232 -10.85 3.61 4.68
CA GLU A 232 -10.40 5.02 4.68
C GLU A 232 -9.50 5.40 5.87
N LEU A 233 -9.71 4.77 7.03
CA LEU A 233 -8.90 4.97 8.23
C LEU A 233 -7.44 4.51 8.08
N ASP A 234 -7.18 3.41 7.36
CA ASP A 234 -5.83 2.88 7.20
C ASP A 234 -4.98 3.77 6.29
N PHE A 235 -5.63 4.40 5.30
CA PHE A 235 -4.98 5.29 4.36
C PHE A 235 -4.64 6.64 5.00
N GLU A 236 -5.55 7.20 5.81
CA GLU A 236 -5.29 8.40 6.59
C GLU A 236 -4.13 8.20 7.58
N HIS A 237 -4.06 7.04 8.24
CA HIS A 237 -2.92 6.69 9.08
C HIS A 237 -1.60 6.55 8.28
N ALA A 238 -1.66 6.07 7.03
CA ALA A 238 -0.48 5.97 6.18
C ALA A 238 0.07 7.36 5.80
N VAL A 239 -0.81 8.31 5.48
CA VAL A 239 -0.45 9.71 5.19
C VAL A 239 0.10 10.40 6.44
N ASP A 240 -0.57 10.26 7.59
CA ASP A 240 -0.09 10.85 8.85
C ASP A 240 1.28 10.27 9.24
N GLY A 241 1.48 8.96 9.05
CA GLY A 241 2.77 8.31 9.23
C GLY A 241 3.85 8.85 8.29
N PHE A 242 3.53 9.06 7.01
CA PHE A 242 4.44 9.66 6.03
C PHE A 242 4.89 11.05 6.50
N VAL A 243 3.94 11.90 6.90
CA VAL A 243 4.20 13.27 7.36
C VAL A 243 5.05 13.27 8.63
N ALA A 244 4.75 12.39 9.59
CA ALA A 244 5.53 12.25 10.81
C ALA A 244 6.99 11.90 10.51
N ARG A 245 7.24 10.97 9.57
CA ARG A 245 8.60 10.59 9.15
C ARG A 245 9.32 11.72 8.42
N ALA A 246 8.64 12.42 7.51
CA ALA A 246 9.20 13.59 6.83
C ALA A 246 9.62 14.68 7.83
N ARG A 247 8.87 14.88 8.91
CA ARG A 247 9.22 15.82 9.99
C ARG A 247 10.44 15.38 10.79
N THR A 248 10.55 14.09 11.12
CA THR A 248 11.75 13.53 11.75
C THR A 248 13.00 13.80 10.90
N LEU A 249 12.87 13.67 9.57
CA LEU A 249 13.94 13.97 8.63
C LEU A 249 14.36 15.45 8.66
N GLN A 250 13.40 16.39 8.73
CA GLN A 250 13.71 17.83 8.87
C GLN A 250 14.52 18.13 10.12
N GLY A 251 14.26 17.42 11.23
CA GLY A 251 15.05 17.55 12.45
C GLY A 251 16.51 17.17 12.27
N ARG A 252 16.77 16.15 11.43
CA ARG A 252 18.12 15.67 11.10
C ARG A 252 18.83 16.58 10.09
N PHE A 253 18.10 17.15 9.14
CA PHE A 253 18.61 18.02 8.08
C PHE A 253 18.14 19.46 8.21
N ARG A 254 18.43 20.14 9.33
CA ARG A 254 17.92 21.51 9.56
C ARG A 254 18.21 22.50 8.43
N GLY A 255 19.36 22.34 7.76
CA GLY A 255 19.76 23.15 6.60
C GLY A 255 18.81 23.06 5.39
N THR A 256 17.91 22.06 5.30
CA THR A 256 16.90 22.01 4.24
C THR A 256 15.82 23.08 4.42
N CYS A 257 15.65 23.61 5.64
CA CYS A 257 14.61 24.58 5.95
C CYS A 257 15.15 25.95 6.40
N GLU A 258 16.46 26.09 6.55
CA GLU A 258 17.13 27.27 7.11
C GLU A 258 18.15 27.85 6.11
N GLY A 259 18.39 29.16 6.16
CA GLY A 259 19.36 29.85 5.29
C GLY A 259 18.80 30.33 3.95
N THR A 260 19.69 30.80 3.09
CA THR A 260 19.37 31.33 1.75
C THR A 260 18.85 30.24 0.81
N THR A 261 18.20 30.64 -0.29
CA THR A 261 17.66 29.69 -1.28
C THR A 261 18.73 28.74 -1.82
N GLU A 262 19.93 29.23 -2.11
CA GLU A 262 21.03 28.40 -2.60
C GLU A 262 21.58 27.45 -1.53
N GLN A 263 21.65 27.90 -0.27
CA GLN A 263 22.03 27.02 0.85
C GLN A 263 21.01 25.89 1.06
N ARG A 264 19.71 26.19 0.94
CA ARG A 264 18.66 25.17 1.05
C ARG A 264 18.74 24.17 -0.09
N LYS A 265 18.89 24.63 -1.35
CA LYS A 265 19.08 23.74 -2.52
C LYS A 265 20.27 22.80 -2.33
N GLU A 266 21.40 23.34 -1.87
CA GLU A 266 22.59 22.55 -1.59
C GLU A 266 22.37 21.53 -0.46
N ALA A 267 21.67 21.92 0.62
CA ALA A 267 21.31 21.01 1.70
C ALA A 267 20.38 19.89 1.22
N HIS A 268 19.40 20.20 0.38
CA HIS A 268 18.53 19.19 -0.24
C HIS A 268 19.31 18.24 -1.15
N ARG A 269 20.24 18.77 -1.97
CA ARG A 269 21.12 17.94 -2.82
C ARG A 269 21.93 16.94 -1.98
N ARG A 270 22.63 17.42 -0.95
CA ARG A 270 23.42 16.56 -0.04
C ARG A 270 22.56 15.54 0.69
N ALA A 271 21.37 15.94 1.13
CA ALA A 271 20.44 15.03 1.79
C ALA A 271 20.00 13.90 0.85
N ARG A 272 19.70 14.20 -0.42
CA ARG A 272 19.37 13.20 -1.44
C ARG A 272 20.54 12.26 -1.71
N GLU A 273 21.75 12.79 -1.88
CA GLU A 273 22.96 11.99 -2.09
C GLU A 273 23.22 11.04 -0.93
N MET A 274 23.07 11.52 0.32
CA MET A 274 23.24 10.67 1.51
C MET A 274 22.14 9.61 1.61
N VAL A 275 20.86 9.97 1.40
CA VAL A 275 19.75 9.01 1.40
C VAL A 275 19.95 7.94 0.32
N ALA A 276 20.48 8.30 -0.85
CA ALA A 276 20.65 7.40 -1.97
C ALA A 276 21.88 6.47 -1.84
N GLY A 277 23.03 7.03 -1.43
CA GLY A 277 24.33 6.38 -1.54
C GLY A 277 24.96 5.90 -0.24
N ASP A 278 24.52 6.38 0.92
CA ASP A 278 25.07 5.96 2.21
C ASP A 278 24.34 4.71 2.73
N THR A 279 25.04 3.58 2.71
CA THR A 279 24.51 2.27 3.11
C THR A 279 24.29 2.12 4.62
N ASP A 280 24.94 2.97 5.42
CA ASP A 280 24.82 2.96 6.89
C ASP A 280 23.76 3.95 7.37
N PHE A 281 23.51 5.00 6.59
CA PHE A 281 22.51 6.02 6.92
C PHE A 281 21.11 5.43 7.06
N ILE A 282 20.64 4.60 6.12
CA ILE A 282 19.27 4.06 6.15
C ILE A 282 19.06 3.11 7.35
N PRO A 283 19.93 2.12 7.62
CA PRO A 283 19.80 1.28 8.81
C PRO A 283 19.89 2.07 10.12
N GLY A 284 20.81 3.03 10.22
CA GLY A 284 20.94 3.90 11.38
C GLY A 284 19.70 4.77 11.59
N PHE A 285 19.23 5.44 10.53
CA PHE A 285 18.02 6.26 10.58
C PHE A 285 16.80 5.44 11.01
N PHE A 286 16.69 4.21 10.50
CA PHE A 286 15.62 3.30 10.89
C PHE A 286 15.70 2.91 12.38
N ALA A 287 16.87 2.44 12.81
CA ALA A 287 17.09 1.91 14.15
C ALA A 287 17.02 2.97 15.26
N ASP A 288 17.43 4.20 14.95
CA ASP A 288 17.57 5.26 15.93
C ASP A 288 16.33 6.17 15.98
N PHE A 289 15.61 6.32 14.87
CA PHE A 289 14.51 7.28 14.76
C PHE A 289 13.18 6.64 14.40
N LEU A 290 13.12 5.84 13.33
CA LEU A 290 11.83 5.34 12.84
C LEU A 290 11.20 4.27 13.73
N CYS A 291 12.01 3.45 14.39
CA CYS A 291 11.47 2.38 15.23
C CYS A 291 10.74 2.88 16.50
N GLN A 292 10.99 4.13 16.90
CA GLN A 292 10.39 4.77 18.08
C GLN A 292 9.27 5.75 17.70
N ALA A 293 8.98 5.92 16.41
CA ALA A 293 7.96 6.85 15.95
C ALA A 293 6.53 6.35 16.26
N THR A 294 5.60 7.27 16.52
CA THR A 294 4.17 6.98 16.76
C THR A 294 3.53 6.12 15.65
N HIS A 295 4.04 6.23 14.42
CA HIS A 295 3.64 5.44 13.25
C HIS A 295 4.84 4.66 12.70
N ALA A 296 5.53 3.93 13.57
CA ALA A 296 6.58 3.02 13.18
C ALA A 296 6.03 1.93 12.23
N PRO A 297 6.80 1.49 11.22
CA PRO A 297 6.36 0.43 10.33
C PRO A 297 6.15 -0.89 11.08
N PRO A 298 5.32 -1.80 10.55
CA PRO A 298 5.14 -3.13 11.13
C PRO A 298 6.48 -3.85 11.35
N GLY A 299 6.65 -4.51 12.49
CA GLY A 299 7.89 -5.22 12.82
C GLY A 299 9.09 -4.32 13.14
N ALA A 300 8.89 -3.00 13.33
CA ALA A 300 9.99 -2.06 13.53
C ALA A 300 11.00 -2.42 14.64
N PRO A 301 10.60 -2.94 15.83
CA PRO A 301 11.58 -3.34 16.84
C PRO A 301 12.51 -4.46 16.36
N LEU A 302 11.98 -5.44 15.62
CA LEU A 302 12.73 -6.57 15.09
C LEU A 302 13.67 -6.14 13.96
N LEU A 303 13.16 -5.32 13.03
CA LEU A 303 13.94 -4.78 11.93
C LEU A 303 15.02 -3.81 12.43
N ALA A 304 14.79 -3.11 13.55
CA ALA A 304 15.80 -2.26 14.17
C ALA A 304 16.92 -3.10 14.81
N ALA A 305 16.60 -4.26 15.38
CA ALA A 305 17.62 -5.20 15.83
C ALA A 305 18.46 -5.70 14.65
N ILE A 306 17.84 -6.06 13.52
CA ILE A 306 18.56 -6.47 12.29
C ILE A 306 19.44 -5.35 11.76
N ALA A 307 18.92 -4.11 11.70
CA ALA A 307 19.68 -2.94 11.29
C ALA A 307 20.96 -2.76 12.13
N ARG A 308 20.87 -2.92 13.45
CA ARG A 308 22.03 -2.84 14.37
C ARG A 308 23.06 -3.97 14.17
N THR A 309 22.69 -5.07 13.51
CA THR A 309 23.64 -6.13 13.15
C THR A 309 24.38 -5.88 11.84
N GLY A 310 24.07 -4.79 11.11
CA GLY A 310 24.65 -4.49 9.80
C GLY A 310 24.14 -5.39 8.67
N ARG A 311 23.05 -6.15 8.90
CA ARG A 311 22.46 -7.06 7.90
C ARG A 311 21.37 -6.42 7.04
N LEU A 312 20.87 -5.25 7.42
CA LEU A 312 19.82 -4.55 6.66
C LEU A 312 20.46 -3.80 5.49
N GLY A 313 20.23 -4.27 4.26
CA GLY A 313 20.88 -3.74 3.06
C GLY A 313 19.92 -3.34 1.93
N PRO A 314 20.46 -2.85 0.80
CA PRO A 314 19.68 -2.35 -0.33
C PRO A 314 18.82 -3.39 -1.07
N GLU A 315 18.98 -4.68 -0.77
CA GLU A 315 18.15 -5.80 -1.23
C GLU A 315 16.85 -5.95 -0.44
N TRP A 316 16.69 -5.24 0.68
CA TRP A 316 15.50 -5.30 1.52
C TRP A 316 14.46 -4.29 1.07
N THR A 317 13.21 -4.74 1.06
CA THR A 317 12.01 -3.95 0.87
C THR A 317 11.91 -2.86 1.91
N ILE A 318 12.13 -3.15 3.19
CA ILE A 318 12.07 -2.10 4.22
C ILE A 318 13.15 -1.04 4.01
N TYR A 319 14.37 -1.43 3.59
CA TYR A 319 15.43 -0.49 3.28
C TYR A 319 14.99 0.46 2.17
N ARG A 320 14.52 -0.09 1.04
CA ARG A 320 14.08 0.70 -0.11
C ARG A 320 12.85 1.54 0.18
N TRP A 321 11.92 1.03 0.98
CA TRP A 321 10.76 1.78 1.44
C TRP A 321 11.14 2.98 2.28
N VAL A 322 12.02 2.81 3.28
CA VAL A 322 12.54 3.94 4.06
C VAL A 322 13.22 4.93 3.14
N GLN A 323 14.09 4.45 2.26
CA GLN A 323 14.83 5.28 1.30
C GLN A 323 13.88 6.14 0.43
N ALA A 324 12.86 5.54 -0.16
CA ALA A 324 11.85 6.23 -0.96
C ALA A 324 11.02 7.22 -0.12
N GLN A 325 10.59 6.82 1.09
CA GLN A 325 9.86 7.70 2.01
C GLN A 325 10.68 8.96 2.36
N LEU A 326 11.99 8.82 2.56
CA LEU A 326 12.86 9.96 2.85
C LEU A 326 13.04 10.87 1.63
N LEU A 327 13.20 10.32 0.42
CA LEU A 327 13.31 11.13 -0.80
C LEU A 327 12.02 11.93 -1.09
N TYR A 328 10.86 11.28 -1.02
CA TYR A 328 9.57 11.97 -1.13
C TYR A 328 9.37 12.99 -0.01
N GLY A 329 9.81 12.67 1.22
CA GLY A 329 9.85 13.59 2.33
C GLY A 329 10.71 14.84 2.05
N LEU A 330 11.92 14.68 1.51
CA LEU A 330 12.79 15.80 1.13
C LEU A 330 12.16 16.68 0.05
N GLU A 331 11.47 16.11 -0.93
CA GLU A 331 10.76 16.92 -1.92
C GLU A 331 9.57 17.66 -1.33
N LEU A 332 8.83 17.01 -0.43
CA LEU A 332 7.72 17.66 0.25
C LEU A 332 8.22 18.90 1.02
N THR A 333 9.37 18.78 1.69
CA THR A 333 9.95 19.87 2.47
C THR A 333 10.59 20.95 1.58
N GLU A 334 11.12 20.59 0.42
CA GLU A 334 11.62 21.57 -0.56
C GLU A 334 10.48 22.45 -1.08
N ARG A 335 9.31 21.83 -1.36
CA ARG A 335 8.14 22.53 -1.91
C ARG A 335 7.37 23.36 -0.89
N ASN A 336 7.28 22.87 0.36
CA ASN A 336 6.40 23.48 1.37
C ASN A 336 7.18 24.13 2.52
N GLY A 337 8.52 24.03 2.53
CA GLY A 337 9.34 24.45 3.66
C GLY A 337 9.12 23.58 4.90
N ARG A 338 9.08 24.23 6.07
CA ARG A 338 8.95 23.53 7.36
C ARG A 338 7.56 22.92 7.52
N LEU A 339 7.49 21.61 7.76
CA LEU A 339 6.20 20.92 7.93
C LEU A 339 5.73 21.06 9.38
N THR A 340 4.48 21.49 9.55
CA THR A 340 3.85 21.62 10.88
C THR A 340 2.79 20.51 11.07
N PRO A 341 2.57 20.04 12.32
CA PRO A 341 1.63 18.93 12.60
C PRO A 341 0.20 19.18 12.12
N ASN A 342 -0.26 20.44 12.15
CA ASN A 342 -1.63 20.83 11.80
C ASN A 342 -1.71 21.56 10.45
N GLY A 343 -0.62 21.60 9.69
CA GLY A 343 -0.46 22.52 8.55
C GLY A 343 -0.67 21.94 7.16
N ILE A 344 -1.23 20.73 7.04
CA ILE A 344 -1.46 20.11 5.73
C ILE A 344 -2.89 20.39 5.30
N THR A 345 -3.05 21.17 4.24
CA THR A 345 -4.34 21.46 3.63
C THR A 345 -4.95 20.19 3.02
N PRO A 346 -6.29 20.11 2.86
CA PRO A 346 -6.94 18.96 2.22
C PRO A 346 -6.39 18.63 0.83
N LYS A 347 -6.08 19.65 0.02
CA LYS A 347 -5.47 19.48 -1.32
C LYS A 347 -4.04 18.93 -1.25
N GLN A 348 -3.27 19.29 -0.23
CA GLN A 348 -1.96 18.69 0.00
C GLN A 348 -2.10 17.24 0.46
N ARG A 349 -3.11 16.93 1.30
CA ARG A 349 -3.40 15.57 1.74
C ARG A 349 -3.74 14.65 0.55
N GLU A 350 -4.61 15.08 -0.37
CA GLU A 350 -4.90 14.36 -1.61
C GLU A 350 -3.66 14.09 -2.48
N ARG A 351 -2.71 15.03 -2.53
CA ARG A 351 -1.43 14.80 -3.23
C ARG A 351 -0.55 13.78 -2.52
N LEU A 352 -0.51 13.82 -1.19
CA LEU A 352 0.24 12.84 -0.38
C LEU A 352 -0.34 11.44 -0.52
N GLN A 353 -1.65 11.33 -0.71
CA GLN A 353 -2.31 10.06 -1.01
C GLN A 353 -1.75 9.44 -2.30
N HIS A 354 -1.51 10.23 -3.34
CA HIS A 354 -0.82 9.78 -4.54
C HIS A 354 0.65 9.46 -4.29
N ASP A 355 1.38 10.33 -3.57
CA ASP A 355 2.80 10.10 -3.27
C ASP A 355 3.02 8.77 -2.50
N VAL A 356 2.10 8.36 -1.62
CA VAL A 356 2.16 7.06 -0.91
C VAL A 356 2.05 5.87 -1.86
N LEU A 357 1.22 5.94 -2.89
CA LEU A 357 1.11 4.91 -3.92
C LEU A 357 2.33 4.92 -4.85
N ASP A 358 2.82 6.09 -5.22
CA ASP A 358 4.02 6.25 -6.06
C ASP A 358 5.26 5.63 -5.42
N ILE A 359 5.38 5.72 -4.08
CA ILE A 359 6.44 5.04 -3.32
C ILE A 359 6.43 3.53 -3.56
N GLU A 360 5.26 2.91 -3.67
CA GLU A 360 5.17 1.46 -3.91
C GLU A 360 5.72 1.08 -5.29
N TYR A 361 5.34 1.79 -6.34
CA TYR A 361 5.90 1.57 -7.69
C TYR A 361 7.41 1.80 -7.71
N LEU A 362 7.90 2.85 -7.06
CA LEU A 362 9.33 3.15 -7.00
C LEU A 362 10.10 2.03 -6.28
N VAL A 363 9.63 1.58 -5.12
CA VAL A 363 10.29 0.53 -4.33
C VAL A 363 10.34 -0.77 -5.11
N LEU A 364 9.21 -1.21 -5.67
CA LEU A 364 9.14 -2.45 -6.45
C LEU A 364 10.02 -2.35 -7.70
N GLY A 365 10.00 -1.21 -8.41
CA GLY A 365 10.85 -0.98 -9.56
C GLY A 365 12.34 -1.04 -9.21
N VAL A 366 12.76 -0.39 -8.12
CA VAL A 366 14.17 -0.40 -7.67
C VAL A 366 14.64 -1.79 -7.28
N LEU A 367 13.78 -2.58 -6.60
CA LEU A 367 14.08 -3.97 -6.24
C LEU A 367 14.19 -4.86 -7.48
N GLU A 368 13.25 -4.75 -8.43
CA GLU A 368 13.28 -5.49 -9.70
C GLU A 368 14.47 -5.08 -10.58
N GLY A 369 14.91 -3.82 -10.45
CA GLY A 369 15.93 -3.22 -11.32
C GLY A 369 15.35 -2.67 -12.63
N GLY A 370 14.03 -2.56 -12.73
CA GLY A 370 13.33 -2.08 -13.92
C GLY A 370 12.01 -1.38 -13.59
N LEU A 371 11.82 -0.16 -14.11
CA LEU A 371 10.59 0.63 -13.94
C LEU A 371 10.13 1.26 -15.26
N ALA A 372 8.84 1.14 -15.56
CA ALA A 372 8.18 1.82 -16.68
C ALA A 372 7.20 2.86 -16.14
N THR A 373 7.54 4.14 -16.27
CA THR A 373 6.75 5.26 -15.76
C THR A 373 6.94 6.52 -16.63
N MET A 374 5.87 7.29 -16.78
CA MET A 374 5.89 8.62 -17.41
C MET A 374 6.08 9.74 -16.37
N ASP A 375 6.01 9.42 -15.08
CA ASP A 375 6.17 10.39 -14.00
C ASP A 375 7.64 10.81 -13.84
N GLN A 376 7.95 12.06 -14.15
CA GLN A 376 9.34 12.55 -14.16
C GLN A 376 9.99 12.59 -12.77
N ARG A 377 9.19 12.73 -11.71
CA ARG A 377 9.71 12.73 -10.34
C ARG A 377 10.14 11.32 -9.95
N MET A 378 9.27 10.34 -10.18
CA MET A 378 9.57 8.92 -9.92
C MET A 378 10.76 8.45 -10.75
N ARG A 379 10.87 8.90 -12.01
CA ARG A 379 12.03 8.65 -12.88
C ARG A 379 13.34 9.15 -12.27
N GLY A 380 13.39 10.40 -11.82
CA GLY A 380 14.57 10.97 -11.20
C GLY A 380 14.98 10.25 -9.92
N MET A 381 14.01 9.86 -9.08
CA MET A 381 14.29 9.05 -7.90
C MET A 381 14.78 7.65 -8.25
N PHE A 382 14.21 7.01 -9.28
CA PHE A 382 14.68 5.70 -9.72
C PHE A 382 16.13 5.74 -10.23
N GLU A 383 16.48 6.72 -11.08
CA GLU A 383 17.86 6.90 -11.55
C GLU A 383 18.83 7.13 -10.38
N LEU A 384 18.40 7.86 -9.35
CA LEU A 384 19.19 8.09 -8.14
C LEU A 384 19.38 6.82 -7.30
N LEU A 385 18.35 5.99 -7.16
CA LEU A 385 18.38 4.79 -6.30
C LEU A 385 18.93 3.54 -7.00
N ARG A 386 18.84 3.49 -8.32
CA ARG A 386 19.23 2.37 -9.17
C ARG A 386 19.81 2.90 -10.51
N PRO A 387 21.02 3.48 -10.49
CA PRO A 387 21.64 4.08 -11.68
C PRO A 387 21.89 3.06 -12.80
N ASP A 388 22.12 1.80 -12.45
CA ASP A 388 22.31 0.68 -13.38
C ASP A 388 20.98 0.02 -13.81
N GLY A 389 19.84 0.56 -13.35
CA GLY A 389 18.51 0.04 -13.58
C GLY A 389 17.96 0.43 -14.95
N VAL A 390 16.91 -0.27 -15.38
CA VAL A 390 16.21 0.02 -16.63
C VAL A 390 15.02 0.93 -16.38
N LEU A 391 14.96 2.06 -17.08
CA LEU A 391 13.86 3.01 -16.99
C LEU A 391 13.19 3.19 -18.36
N LEU A 392 11.87 3.02 -18.41
CA LEU A 392 11.08 3.07 -19.65
C LEU A 392 10.04 4.19 -19.61
N PRO A 393 9.81 4.93 -20.72
CA PRO A 393 10.54 4.82 -21.99
C PRO A 393 11.98 5.35 -21.85
N SER A 394 12.89 4.94 -22.74
CA SER A 394 14.32 5.26 -22.65
C SER A 394 14.70 6.66 -23.18
N ASP A 395 13.72 7.48 -23.63
CA ASP A 395 13.98 8.69 -24.39
C ASP A 395 14.20 9.97 -23.53
N ARG A 396 15.16 10.79 -23.99
CA ARG A 396 15.70 12.00 -23.34
C ARG A 396 14.70 13.16 -23.11
N ARG A 397 13.47 13.09 -23.62
CA ARG A 397 12.48 14.20 -23.56
C ARG A 397 11.91 14.45 -22.16
N GLY A 398 12.03 13.46 -21.26
CA GLY A 398 11.72 13.63 -19.83
C GLY A 398 12.71 14.53 -19.08
N ARG A 399 14.01 14.45 -19.43
CA ARG A 399 15.07 15.23 -18.79
C ARG A 399 14.96 16.73 -19.05
N GLU A 400 14.67 17.13 -20.30
CA GLU A 400 14.57 18.55 -20.69
C GLU A 400 13.36 19.27 -20.06
N ARG A 401 12.29 18.55 -19.70
CA ARG A 401 11.12 19.15 -19.04
C ARG A 401 11.35 19.44 -17.55
N TYR A 402 12.25 18.74 -16.85
CA TYR A 402 12.47 18.95 -15.42
C TYR A 402 13.45 20.11 -15.14
N ASP A 403 14.53 20.22 -15.92
CA ASP A 403 15.42 21.39 -15.88
C ASP A 403 14.67 22.69 -16.26
N GLY A 404 13.65 22.59 -17.14
CA GLY A 404 12.76 23.69 -17.49
C GLY A 404 11.59 23.95 -16.52
N ALA A 405 11.09 22.93 -15.81
CA ALA A 405 9.96 23.06 -14.87
C ALA A 405 10.39 23.55 -13.47
N LEU A 406 11.65 23.32 -13.06
CA LEU A 406 12.25 24.03 -11.93
C LEU A 406 12.55 25.50 -12.25
N ALA A 407 12.60 25.87 -13.54
CA ALA A 407 12.83 27.23 -14.01
C ALA A 407 11.55 28.02 -14.36
N LYS A 408 10.36 27.40 -14.29
CA LYS A 408 9.08 28.06 -14.61
C LYS A 408 7.98 27.71 -13.61
N VAL A 409 7.99 28.42 -12.48
CA VAL A 409 6.77 28.72 -11.70
C VAL A 409 6.63 30.24 -11.73
N PRO A 410 5.42 30.79 -12.00
CA PRO A 410 5.24 32.24 -12.12
C PRO A 410 5.57 32.93 -10.80
N ASP A 411 6.21 34.08 -10.92
CA ASP A 411 6.39 35.06 -9.85
C ASP A 411 5.01 35.45 -9.30
N VAL A 412 4.58 34.80 -8.21
CA VAL A 412 3.36 35.21 -7.51
C VAL A 412 3.77 36.37 -6.61
N ALA A 413 3.62 37.54 -7.19
CA ALA A 413 3.51 38.87 -6.62
C ALA A 413 3.70 38.95 -5.09
N ALA A 414 4.73 39.70 -4.70
CA ALA A 414 4.84 40.33 -3.40
C ALA A 414 3.50 40.99 -3.01
N ALA A 415 2.92 40.55 -1.89
CA ALA A 415 1.94 41.35 -1.18
C ALA A 415 2.68 42.35 -0.27
N PRO A 416 2.14 43.56 -0.06
CA PRO A 416 2.92 44.70 0.41
C PRO A 416 3.31 44.57 1.88
N GLU A 417 4.56 44.90 2.18
CA GLU A 417 4.93 45.45 3.49
C GLU A 417 4.17 46.76 3.65
N ASP A 418 3.12 46.76 4.49
CA ASP A 418 2.70 47.89 5.33
C ASP A 418 1.38 47.54 6.05
N ALA A 419 1.48 47.20 7.33
CA ALA A 419 0.59 47.67 8.39
C ALA A 419 1.00 47.07 9.74
N LEU A 420 1.33 47.98 10.65
CA LEU A 420 1.42 47.90 12.12
C LEU A 420 0.68 46.75 12.81
#